data_AF-A0A7X7VA18-F1
#
_entry.id   AF-A0A7X7VA18-F1
#
_cell.length_a   1.000
_cell.length_b   1.000
_cell.length_c   1.000
_cell.angle_alpha   90.00
_cell.angle_beta   90.00
_cell.angle_gamma   90.00
#
_symmetry.space_group_name_H-M   'P 1'
#
loop_
_entity.id
_entity.type
_entity.pdbx_description
1 polymer ?
#
loop_
_entity_poly.entity_id
_entity_poly.type
_entity_poly.pdbx_seq_one_letter_code
_entity_poly.pdbx_strand_id
1 'polypeptide(L)'
;MSVTLADITRYRIIPVVVVNDAANAAGLGAALVAGGLPVAEVTFRTAAAADTIKILAERGDIIVGAGTVRNPAQVDQAVDAGATF
;
A
#
# COMPACT_ATOMS: atom_id res chain seq x y z
N MET A 1 1.80 -4.59 14.29
CA MET A 1 2.34 -3.39 14.98
C MET A 1 1.58 -2.19 14.46
N SER A 2 1.26 -1.22 15.31
CA SER A 2 0.61 0.02 14.85
C SER A 2 1.65 0.90 14.17
N VAL A 3 1.42 1.26 12.90
CA VAL A 3 2.25 2.23 12.16
C VAL A 3 1.92 3.63 12.68
N THR A 4 2.93 4.44 12.97
CA THR A 4 2.74 5.82 13.44
C THR A 4 2.98 6.82 12.31
N LEU A 5 2.51 8.07 12.49
CA LEU A 5 2.80 9.15 11.55
C LEU A 5 4.32 9.39 11.38
N ALA A 6 5.12 9.15 12.43
CA ALA A 6 6.58 9.28 12.36
C ALA A 6 7.22 8.22 11.45
N ASP A 7 6.66 7.01 11.42
CA ASP A 7 7.13 5.91 10.56
C ASP A 7 6.93 6.21 9.07
N ILE A 8 5.90 6.99 8.73
CA ILE A 8 5.59 7.41 7.36
C ILE A 8 6.39 8.67 6.98
N THR A 9 6.32 9.71 7.81
CA THR A 9 6.86 11.05 7.47
C THR A 9 8.39 11.09 7.37
N ARG A 10 9.11 10.16 8.00
CA ARG A 10 10.57 10.01 7.83
C ARG A 10 11.00 9.82 6.39
N TYR A 11 10.16 9.23 5.53
CA TYR A 11 10.48 9.00 4.11
C TYR A 11 10.26 10.23 3.22
N ARG A 12 9.61 11.30 3.75
CA ARG A 12 9.36 12.60 3.09
C ARG A 12 8.49 12.57 1.83
N ILE A 13 8.39 11.43 1.17
CA ILE A 13 7.62 11.19 -0.07
C ILE A 13 6.81 9.92 0.13
N ILE A 14 5.55 9.95 -0.28
CA ILE A 14 4.68 8.77 -0.36
C ILE A 14 4.34 8.54 -1.84
N PRO A 15 4.81 7.44 -2.45
CA PRO A 15 4.36 7.02 -3.77
C PRO A 15 2.86 6.69 -3.75
N VAL A 16 2.08 7.45 -4.51
CA VAL A 16 0.65 7.16 -4.75
C VAL A 16 0.57 6.26 -5.97
N VAL A 17 0.16 5.01 -5.78
CA VAL A 17 0.23 3.97 -6.81
C VAL A 17 -1.15 3.61 -7.36
N VAL A 18 -1.19 3.42 -8.68
CA VAL A 18 -2.33 2.88 -9.42
C VAL A 18 -1.84 1.61 -10.09
N VAL A 19 -2.42 0.46 -9.71
CA VAL A 19 -1.98 -0.84 -10.21
C VAL A 19 -3.16 -1.50 -10.90
N ASN A 20 -3.02 -1.81 -12.19
CA ASN A 20 -4.10 -2.44 -12.98
C ASN A 20 -4.11 -3.97 -12.82
N ASP A 21 -2.96 -4.56 -12.52
CA ASP A 21 -2.78 -6.00 -12.35
C ASP A 21 -1.91 -6.25 -11.12
N ALA A 22 -2.49 -6.94 -10.13
CA ALA A 22 -1.86 -7.25 -8.85
C ALA A 22 -0.60 -8.11 -9.00
N ALA A 23 -0.41 -8.81 -10.13
CA ALA A 23 0.83 -9.54 -10.41
C ALA A 23 2.08 -8.63 -10.41
N ASN A 24 1.91 -7.33 -10.68
CA ASN A 24 3.00 -6.36 -10.65
C ASN A 24 3.35 -5.87 -9.22
N ALA A 25 2.51 -6.15 -8.23
CA ALA A 25 2.65 -5.60 -6.88
C ALA A 25 3.97 -6.04 -6.20
N ALA A 26 4.36 -7.29 -6.35
CA ALA A 26 5.60 -7.80 -5.75
C ALA A 26 6.85 -7.09 -6.31
N GLY A 27 6.90 -6.89 -7.63
CA GLY A 27 7.99 -6.17 -8.31
C GLY A 27 8.01 -4.68 -7.95
N LEU A 28 6.84 -4.05 -7.88
CA LEU A 28 6.69 -2.66 -7.42
C LEU A 28 7.22 -2.49 -5.99
N GLY A 29 6.80 -3.35 -5.06
CA GLY A 29 7.29 -3.31 -3.67
C GLY A 29 8.80 -3.45 -3.59
N ALA A 30 9.38 -4.39 -4.34
CA ALA A 30 10.84 -4.59 -4.38
C ALA A 30 11.58 -3.35 -4.89
N ALA A 31 11.06 -2.71 -5.95
CA ALA A 31 11.65 -1.49 -6.51
C ALA A 31 11.58 -0.31 -5.53
N LEU A 32 10.45 -0.15 -4.84
CA LEU A 32 10.25 0.90 -3.83
C LEU A 32 11.21 0.75 -2.65
N VAL A 33 11.34 -0.46 -2.10
CA VAL A 33 12.28 -0.77 -1.02
C VAL A 33 13.73 -0.54 -1.46
N ALA A 34 14.11 -1.05 -2.64
CA ALA A 34 15.45 -0.83 -3.19
C ALA A 34 15.76 0.65 -3.45
N GLY A 35 14.74 1.43 -3.79
CA GLY A 35 14.83 2.89 -3.98
C GLY A 35 14.84 3.71 -2.69
N GLY A 36 14.79 3.08 -1.50
CA GLY A 36 14.78 3.77 -0.22
C GLY A 36 13.42 4.36 0.18
N LEU A 37 12.34 3.94 -0.49
CA LEU A 37 10.96 4.34 -0.21
C LEU A 37 10.12 3.11 0.19
N PRO A 38 10.36 2.48 1.34
CA PRO A 38 9.55 1.36 1.85
C PRO A 38 8.19 1.86 2.39
N VAL A 39 7.46 2.64 1.59
CA VAL A 39 6.11 3.13 1.85
C VAL A 39 5.34 3.26 0.52
N ALA A 40 4.06 2.93 0.51
CA ALA A 40 3.18 3.13 -0.66
C ALA A 40 1.73 3.39 -0.25
N GLU A 41 1.04 4.27 -0.99
CA GLU A 41 -0.41 4.45 -0.92
C GLU A 41 -1.05 3.82 -2.16
N VAL A 42 -1.74 2.69 -2.00
CA VAL A 42 -2.43 2.00 -3.10
C VAL A 42 -3.84 2.57 -3.26
N THR A 43 -4.13 3.13 -4.43
CA THR A 43 -5.43 3.77 -4.67
C THR A 43 -6.51 2.77 -5.08
N PHE A 44 -7.72 2.91 -4.51
CA PHE A 44 -8.94 2.19 -4.92
C PHE A 44 -9.54 2.72 -6.25
N ARG A 45 -8.68 2.89 -7.26
CA ARG A 45 -9.04 3.33 -8.62
C ARG A 45 -9.14 2.16 -9.61
N THR A 46 -8.70 0.98 -9.21
CA THR A 46 -8.70 -0.25 -10.02
C THR A 46 -9.28 -1.40 -9.20
N ALA A 47 -9.73 -2.47 -9.87
CA ALA A 47 -10.19 -3.68 -9.21
C ALA A 47 -9.06 -4.43 -8.46
N ALA A 48 -7.80 -4.22 -8.86
CA ALA A 48 -6.63 -4.87 -8.29
C ALA A 48 -6.15 -4.24 -6.98
N ALA A 49 -6.79 -3.19 -6.46
CA ALA A 49 -6.30 -2.43 -5.30
C ALA A 49 -6.15 -3.31 -4.03
N ALA A 50 -7.18 -4.07 -3.66
CA ALA A 50 -7.14 -4.91 -2.46
C ALA A 50 -6.08 -6.01 -2.57
N ASP A 51 -6.00 -6.71 -3.71
CA ASP A 51 -4.99 -7.74 -3.94
C ASP A 51 -3.56 -7.16 -3.95
N THR A 52 -3.39 -5.94 -4.51
CA THR A 52 -2.12 -5.23 -4.48
C THR A 52 -1.70 -4.90 -3.05
N ILE A 53 -2.62 -4.39 -2.22
CA ILE A 53 -2.36 -4.10 -0.81
C ILE A 53 -1.92 -5.38 -0.10
N LYS A 54 -2.65 -6.49 -0.29
CA LYS A 54 -2.35 -7.78 0.32
C LYS A 54 -0.95 -8.27 -0.03
N ILE A 55 -0.61 -8.30 -1.31
CA ILE A 55 0.72 -8.73 -1.77
C ILE A 55 1.82 -7.85 -1.18
N LEU A 56 1.62 -6.54 -1.13
CA LEU A 56 2.61 -5.62 -0.56
C LEU A 56 2.75 -5.79 0.96
N ALA A 57 1.63 -5.92 1.69
CA ALA A 57 1.61 -6.11 3.13
C ALA A 57 2.29 -7.43 3.56
N GLU A 58 2.09 -8.50 2.80
CA GLU A 58 2.72 -9.82 3.03
C GLU A 58 4.25 -9.79 2.90
N ARG A 59 4.84 -8.79 2.23
CA ARG A 59 6.30 -8.66 2.14
C ARG A 59 6.95 -8.32 3.48
N GLY A 60 6.25 -7.61 4.36
CA GLY A 60 6.75 -7.20 5.68
C GLY A 60 7.87 -6.14 5.68
N ASP A 61 8.36 -5.72 4.51
CA ASP A 61 9.46 -4.74 4.36
C ASP A 61 8.99 -3.37 3.83
N ILE A 62 7.68 -3.19 3.65
CA ILE A 62 7.05 -1.98 3.12
C ILE A 62 5.81 -1.61 3.95
N ILE A 63 5.65 -0.32 4.24
CA ILE A 63 4.44 0.22 4.87
C ILE A 63 3.42 0.50 3.77
N VAL A 64 2.21 -0.04 3.91
CA VAL A 64 1.16 0.08 2.88
C VAL A 64 -0.04 0.80 3.45
N GLY A 65 -0.55 1.78 2.71
CA GLY A 65 -1.80 2.46 2.99
C GLY A 65 -2.79 2.39 1.83
N ALA A 66 -4.05 2.72 2.10
CA ALA A 66 -5.14 2.70 1.15
C ALA A 66 -5.59 4.12 0.77
N GLY A 67 -5.41 4.45 -0.51
CA GLY A 67 -5.79 5.73 -1.10
C GLY A 67 -7.13 5.69 -1.82
N THR A 68 -7.75 6.86 -2.03
CA THR A 68 -9.02 6.98 -2.80
C THR A 68 -10.15 6.07 -2.27
N VAL A 69 -10.18 5.80 -0.96
CA VAL A 69 -11.28 5.11 -0.29
C VAL A 69 -12.50 6.04 -0.26
N ARG A 70 -13.66 5.57 -0.75
CA ARG A 70 -14.87 6.38 -0.94
C ARG A 70 -16.10 5.84 -0.21
N ASN A 71 -16.04 4.66 0.38
CA ASN A 71 -17.14 4.05 1.12
C ASN A 71 -16.64 3.07 2.21
N PRO A 72 -17.49 2.69 3.18
CA PRO A 72 -17.10 1.79 4.27
C PRO A 72 -16.61 0.41 3.81
N ALA A 73 -17.22 -0.17 2.79
CA ALA A 73 -16.81 -1.49 2.30
C ALA A 73 -15.36 -1.49 1.78
N GLN A 74 -14.89 -0.37 1.22
CA GLN A 74 -13.49 -0.22 0.82
C GLN A 74 -12.54 -0.07 2.03
N VAL A 75 -13.02 0.48 3.16
CA VAL A 75 -12.26 0.48 4.41
C VAL A 75 -12.05 -0.96 4.87
N ASP A 76 -13.13 -1.76 4.91
CA ASP A 76 -13.06 -3.16 5.32
C ASP A 76 -12.10 -3.95 4.41
N GLN A 77 -12.23 -3.80 3.09
CA GLN A 77 -11.32 -4.42 2.12
C GLN A 77 -9.85 -4.02 2.31
N ALA A 78 -9.59 -2.75 2.62
CA ALA A 78 -8.23 -2.26 2.84
C ALA A 78 -7.62 -2.85 4.12
N VAL A 79 -8.37 -2.85 5.22
CA VAL A 79 -7.94 -3.39 6.51
C VAL A 79 -7.72 -4.90 6.42
N ASP A 80 -8.65 -5.63 5.81
CA ASP A 80 -8.55 -7.08 5.60
C ASP A 80 -7.36 -7.45 4.70
N ALA A 81 -7.02 -6.59 3.75
CA ALA A 81 -5.82 -6.73 2.92
C ALA A 81 -4.52 -6.35 3.65
N GLY A 82 -4.58 -5.78 4.85
CA GLY A 82 -3.40 -5.41 5.63
C GLY A 82 -2.88 -3.99 5.40
N ALA A 83 -3.71 -3.09 4.86
CA ALA A 83 -3.38 -1.66 4.89
C ALA A 83 -3.25 -1.18 6.34
N THR A 84 -2.29 -0.29 6.56
CA THR A 84 -1.92 0.23 7.89
C THR A 84 -2.29 1.70 8.09
N PHE A 85 -2.67 2.40 7.02
CA PHE A 85 -3.19 3.77 7.04
C PHE A 85 -4.07 4.08 5.82
#